data_AF-A0A9P0N5B9-F1
#
_entry.id   AF-A0A9P0N5B9-F1
#
_cell.length_a   1.000
_cell.length_b   1.000
_cell.length_c   1.000
_cell.angle_alpha   90.00
_cell.angle_beta   90.00
_cell.angle_gamma   90.00
#
_symmetry.space_group_name_H-M   'P 1'
#
loop_
_entity.id
_entity.type
_entity.pdbx_description
1 polymer ?
#
loop_
_entity_poly.entity_id
_entity_poly.type
_entity_poly.pdbx_seq_one_letter_code
_entity_poly.pdbx_strand_id
1 'polypeptide(L)'
;MMSLTNVQSEKPTPPVVIRAQLVKKQLEETKSLTIKLENKEADIRELRKALKAKQEELSEMTIRRELGERKLSTAARDAELRAEQLQRRLEDAHNQLKRKEKEFEETMDHLQQDIDSLETERGALREKLKLYAKRGGTHHEETPVKVTAGIAAGEVNEALQHQIKVLSWTVERERAARVSACRKAERAALRALRPLEHPASPAAAARRQAAAQLERDLAKLQTEWTMFVARSGLVKFPSEPGQYAHALQLHKDKQREIRRQLETRLASLQAEVRQQLLLHRPWRCVEADFAEFPAPELAAVLSSKSVDVGTIKYPAPSTGQTEDTIFVTPAQLAKLRELVTELQSDDVKLELLPLDNTVCAA
;
A
#
# COMPACT_ATOMS: atom_id res chain seq x y z
N MET A 1 81.09 -52.47 25.04
CA MET A 1 81.62 -51.25 24.37
C MET A 1 80.66 -50.11 24.68
N MET A 2 81.14 -49.05 25.34
CA MET A 2 80.32 -47.90 25.74
C MET A 2 80.31 -46.84 24.62
N SER A 3 79.13 -46.42 24.17
CA SER A 3 78.96 -45.25 23.30
C SER A 3 78.80 -44.00 24.16
N LEU A 4 79.81 -43.13 24.12
CA LEU A 4 79.80 -41.83 24.78
C LEU A 4 78.93 -40.86 23.98
N THR A 5 77.81 -40.45 24.57
CA THR A 5 76.98 -39.34 24.10
C THR A 5 77.72 -38.01 24.30
N ASN A 6 77.97 -37.32 23.20
CA ASN A 6 78.58 -35.99 23.15
C ASN A 6 77.60 -34.94 23.73
N VAL A 7 77.80 -34.53 24.97
CA VAL A 7 77.05 -33.43 25.60
C VAL A 7 77.69 -32.12 25.14
N GLN A 8 77.11 -31.48 24.13
CA GLN A 8 77.46 -30.10 23.78
C GLN A 8 77.01 -29.19 24.92
N SER A 9 77.97 -28.62 25.66
CA SER A 9 77.70 -27.56 26.63
C SER A 9 77.36 -26.27 25.88
N GLU A 10 76.09 -25.87 25.91
CA GLU A 10 75.67 -24.56 25.41
C GLU A 10 76.35 -23.46 26.23
N LYS A 11 77.20 -22.67 25.56
CA LYS A 11 77.80 -21.47 26.17
C LYS A 11 76.68 -20.48 26.50
N PRO A 12 76.63 -19.94 27.73
CA PRO A 12 75.61 -18.97 28.12
C PRO A 12 75.69 -17.74 27.19
N THR A 13 74.54 -17.37 26.64
CA THR A 13 74.43 -16.27 25.66
C THR A 13 74.94 -14.97 26.29
N PRO A 14 75.87 -14.25 25.64
CA PRO A 14 76.45 -13.05 26.22
C PRO A 14 75.37 -12.00 26.54
N PRO A 15 75.44 -11.30 27.68
CA PRO A 15 74.44 -10.31 28.10
C PRO A 15 74.15 -9.21 27.07
N VAL A 16 75.16 -8.85 26.25
CA VAL A 16 75.03 -7.92 25.13
C VAL A 16 74.03 -8.43 24.08
N VAL A 17 74.01 -9.74 23.79
CA VAL A 17 73.11 -10.35 22.81
C VAL A 17 71.67 -10.34 23.33
N ILE A 18 71.48 -10.60 24.62
CA ILE A 18 70.17 -10.54 25.29
C ILE A 18 69.62 -9.09 25.25
N ARG A 19 70.46 -8.10 25.56
CA ARG A 19 70.08 -6.68 25.46
C ARG A 19 69.75 -6.27 24.03
N ALA A 20 70.54 -6.71 23.05
CA ALA A 20 70.27 -6.43 21.64
C ALA A 20 68.94 -7.04 21.16
N GLN A 21 68.64 -8.27 21.57
CA GLN A 21 67.34 -8.92 21.29
C GLN A 21 66.17 -8.19 21.95
N LEU A 22 66.34 -7.70 23.18
CA LEU A 22 65.33 -6.90 23.87
C LEU A 22 65.05 -5.59 23.13
N VAL A 23 66.10 -4.85 22.75
CA VAL A 23 65.95 -3.61 21.97
C VAL A 23 65.28 -3.89 20.63
N LYS A 24 65.63 -4.98 19.95
CA LYS A 24 64.99 -5.37 18.68
C LYS A 24 63.49 -5.63 18.85
N LYS A 25 63.09 -6.37 19.90
CA LYS A 25 61.68 -6.60 20.23
C LYS A 25 60.93 -5.31 20.53
N GLN A 26 61.51 -4.42 21.36
CA GLN A 26 60.92 -3.12 21.66
C GLN A 26 60.74 -2.26 20.40
N LEU A 27 61.68 -2.34 19.45
CA LEU A 27 61.62 -1.59 18.19
C LEU A 27 60.53 -2.14 17.25
N GLU A 28 60.36 -3.46 17.20
CA GLU A 28 59.24 -4.13 16.50
C GLU A 28 57.88 -3.79 17.12
N GLU A 29 57.78 -3.83 18.46
CA GLU A 29 56.59 -3.43 19.20
C GLU A 29 56.24 -1.96 18.94
N THR A 30 57.23 -1.07 18.98
CA THR A 30 57.04 0.37 18.69
C THR A 30 56.51 0.59 17.29
N LYS A 31 57.08 -0.07 16.26
CA LYS A 31 56.57 -0.02 14.87
C LYS A 31 55.12 -0.49 14.78
N SER A 32 54.78 -1.57 15.49
CA SER A 32 53.41 -2.08 15.50
C SER A 32 52.42 -1.11 16.14
N LEU A 33 52.85 -0.39 17.19
CA LEU A 33 52.05 0.63 17.86
C LEU A 33 51.88 1.86 16.97
N THR A 34 52.91 2.28 16.24
CA THR A 34 52.82 3.39 15.28
C THR A 34 51.78 3.11 14.19
N ILE A 35 51.80 1.92 13.56
CA ILE A 35 50.81 1.55 12.55
C ILE A 35 49.39 1.53 13.13
N LYS A 36 49.22 1.02 14.35
CA LYS A 36 47.91 1.03 15.03
C LYS A 36 47.43 2.44 15.31
N LEU A 37 48.33 3.36 15.64
CA LEU A 37 48.00 4.76 15.87
C LEU A 37 47.57 5.45 14.57
N GLU A 38 48.32 5.26 13.49
CA GLU A 38 47.98 5.78 12.15
C GLU A 38 46.63 5.27 11.65
N ASN A 39 46.33 3.99 11.84
CA ASN A 39 45.02 3.41 11.50
C ASN A 39 43.89 4.07 12.31
N LYS A 40 44.07 4.24 13.63
CA LYS A 40 43.07 4.92 14.46
C LYS A 40 42.89 6.39 14.06
N GLU A 41 43.95 7.07 13.64
CA GLU A 41 43.85 8.44 13.11
C GLU A 41 43.14 8.51 11.76
N ALA A 42 43.26 7.48 10.91
CA ALA A 42 42.46 7.35 9.70
C ALA A 42 40.97 7.13 10.05
N ASP A 43 40.67 6.20 10.95
CA ASP A 43 39.29 5.93 11.40
C ASP A 43 38.64 7.19 12.00
N ILE A 44 39.36 7.95 12.82
CA ILE A 44 38.85 9.21 13.40
C ILE A 44 38.53 10.22 12.31
N ARG A 45 39.34 10.32 11.25
CA ARG A 45 39.09 11.24 10.13
C ARG A 45 37.85 10.81 9.33
N GLU A 46 37.69 9.52 9.07
CA GLU A 46 36.51 8.99 8.39
C GLU A 46 35.23 9.19 9.21
N LEU A 47 35.28 8.87 10.50
CA LEU A 47 34.15 9.07 11.42
C LEU A 47 33.75 10.56 11.51
N ARG A 48 34.72 11.49 11.50
CA ARG A 48 34.42 12.93 11.44
C ARG A 48 33.75 13.34 10.14
N LYS A 49 34.15 12.75 9.00
CA LYS A 49 33.50 13.00 7.70
C LYS A 49 32.08 12.45 7.68
N ALA A 50 31.87 11.23 8.18
CA ALA A 50 30.55 10.62 8.30
C ALA A 50 29.63 11.44 9.24
N LEU A 51 30.16 11.94 10.36
CA LEU A 51 29.40 12.77 11.29
C LEU A 51 28.92 14.07 10.63
N LYS A 52 29.77 14.75 9.84
CA LYS A 52 29.38 15.95 9.09
C LYS A 52 28.28 15.66 8.08
N ALA A 53 28.42 14.58 7.30
CA ALA A 53 27.40 14.17 6.35
C ALA A 53 26.06 13.88 7.05
N LYS A 54 26.08 13.20 8.20
CA LYS A 54 24.86 12.97 8.99
C LYS A 54 24.27 14.24 9.59
N GLN A 55 25.09 15.21 9.96
CA GLN A 55 24.62 16.51 10.42
C GLN A 55 23.91 17.29 9.31
N GLU A 56 24.42 17.23 8.08
CA GLU A 56 23.80 17.84 6.89
C GLU A 56 22.48 17.13 6.52
N GLU A 57 22.45 15.79 6.52
CA GLU A 57 21.20 15.05 6.31
C GLU A 57 20.13 15.43 7.35
N LEU A 58 20.51 15.56 8.63
CA LEU A 58 19.59 15.95 9.70
C LEU A 58 19.08 17.39 9.53
N SER A 59 19.93 18.33 9.09
CA SER A 59 19.51 19.71 8.85
C SER A 59 18.54 19.81 7.68
N GLU A 60 18.77 19.08 6.58
CA GLU A 60 17.84 18.99 5.45
C GLU A 60 16.48 18.40 5.86
N MET A 61 16.50 17.31 6.63
CA MET A 61 15.28 16.67 7.11
C MET A 61 14.49 17.59 8.06
N THR A 62 15.18 18.40 8.87
CA THR A 62 14.55 19.39 9.74
C THR A 62 13.86 20.48 8.93
N ILE A 63 14.50 21.01 7.89
CA ILE A 63 13.90 22.02 6.99
C ILE A 63 12.67 21.44 6.27
N ARG A 64 12.76 20.19 5.79
CA ARG A 64 11.62 19.50 5.15
C ARG A 64 10.44 19.34 6.12
N ARG A 65 10.72 18.98 7.38
CA ARG A 65 9.70 18.88 8.43
C ARG A 65 9.03 20.23 8.67
N GLU A 66 9.81 21.30 8.88
CA GLU A 66 9.28 22.63 9.13
C GLU A 66 8.42 23.15 7.97
N LEU A 67 8.84 22.89 6.72
CA LEU A 67 8.04 23.24 5.55
C LEU A 67 6.71 22.46 5.51
N GLY A 68 6.75 21.17 5.86
CA GLY A 68 5.56 20.33 5.98
C GLY A 68 4.59 20.85 7.04
N GLU A 69 5.10 21.19 8.23
CA GLU A 69 4.32 21.75 9.33
C GLU A 69 3.66 23.08 8.95
N ARG A 70 4.38 23.98 8.26
CA ARG A 70 3.79 25.24 7.75
C ARG A 70 2.69 25.02 6.72
N LYS A 71 2.87 24.07 5.80
CA LYS A 71 1.84 23.69 4.81
C LYS A 71 0.61 23.08 5.48
N LEU A 72 0.81 22.26 6.51
CA LEU A 72 -0.31 21.70 7.28
C LEU A 72 -1.05 22.78 8.06
N SER A 73 -0.34 23.70 8.71
CA SER A 73 -0.94 24.81 9.45
C SER A 73 -1.77 25.72 8.54
N THR A 74 -1.25 26.05 7.35
CA THR A 74 -1.99 26.86 6.36
C THR A 74 -3.22 26.12 5.83
N ALA A 75 -3.08 24.84 5.46
CA ALA A 75 -4.21 24.03 5.02
C ALA A 75 -5.30 23.86 6.09
N ALA A 76 -4.91 23.71 7.37
CA ALA A 76 -5.83 23.64 8.48
C ALA A 76 -6.63 24.95 8.63
N ARG A 77 -5.95 26.10 8.57
CA ARG A 77 -6.58 27.41 8.63
C ARG A 77 -7.55 27.64 7.46
N ASP A 78 -7.17 27.23 6.25
CA ASP A 78 -8.05 27.33 5.07
C ASP A 78 -9.29 26.42 5.20
N ALA A 79 -9.13 25.25 5.81
CA ALA A 79 -10.24 24.33 6.08
C ALA A 79 -11.20 24.91 7.12
N GLU A 80 -10.70 25.53 8.19
CA GLU A 80 -11.49 26.24 9.20
C GLU A 80 -12.31 27.38 8.57
N LEU A 81 -11.68 28.22 7.75
CA LEU A 81 -12.37 29.31 7.05
C LEU A 81 -13.47 28.79 6.12
N ARG A 82 -13.24 27.67 5.43
CA ARG A 82 -14.28 27.04 4.58
C ARG A 82 -15.41 26.46 5.41
N ALA A 83 -15.12 25.87 6.57
CA ALA A 83 -16.13 25.35 7.48
C ALA A 83 -17.03 26.49 7.98
N GLU A 84 -16.45 27.62 8.40
CA GLU A 84 -17.20 28.82 8.80
C GLU A 84 -18.08 29.35 7.67
N GLN A 85 -17.57 29.41 6.43
CA GLN A 85 -18.35 29.84 5.27
C GLN A 85 -19.53 28.90 4.98
N LEU A 86 -19.33 27.59 5.08
CA LEU A 86 -20.40 26.61 4.89
C LEU A 86 -21.44 26.69 6.00
N GLN A 87 -21.01 26.94 7.24
CA GLN A 87 -21.90 27.10 8.38
C GLN A 87 -22.80 28.34 8.21
N ARG A 88 -22.23 29.49 7.80
CA ARG A 88 -23.03 30.69 7.48
C ARG A 88 -24.05 30.44 6.38
N ARG A 89 -23.66 29.74 5.30
CA ARG A 89 -24.58 29.38 4.20
C ARG A 89 -25.70 28.46 4.68
N LEU A 90 -25.40 27.54 5.59
CA LEU A 90 -26.41 26.67 6.19
C LEU A 90 -27.40 27.46 7.05
N GLU A 91 -26.90 28.38 7.88
CA GLU A 91 -27.73 29.26 8.70
C GLU A 91 -28.64 30.15 7.83
N ASP A 92 -28.11 30.73 6.76
CA ASP A 92 -28.89 31.54 5.81
C ASP A 92 -29.98 30.71 5.13
N ALA A 93 -29.66 29.51 4.64
CA ALA A 93 -30.64 28.63 4.02
C ALA A 93 -31.73 28.18 5.01
N HIS A 94 -31.34 27.88 6.25
CA HIS A 94 -32.28 27.51 7.31
C HIS A 94 -33.22 28.67 7.69
N ASN A 95 -32.68 29.89 7.75
CA ASN A 95 -33.49 31.09 7.96
C ASN A 95 -34.45 31.37 6.81
N GLN A 96 -34.04 31.13 5.56
CA GLN A 96 -34.91 31.24 4.39
C GLN A 96 -36.05 30.22 4.44
N LEU A 97 -35.76 28.97 4.81
CA LEU A 97 -36.78 27.93 4.99
C LEU A 97 -37.80 28.34 6.05
N LYS A 98 -37.35 28.82 7.21
CA LYS A 98 -38.25 29.29 8.27
C LYS A 98 -39.15 30.46 7.84
N ARG A 99 -38.65 31.37 7.01
CA ARG A 99 -39.46 32.45 6.45
C ARG A 99 -40.53 31.91 5.50
N LYS A 100 -40.13 30.99 4.62
CA LYS A 100 -41.04 30.30 3.69
C LYS A 100 -42.12 29.53 4.43
N GLU A 101 -41.77 28.80 5.49
CA GLU A 101 -42.71 28.06 6.33
C GLU A 101 -43.76 29.01 6.93
N LYS A 102 -43.35 30.15 7.48
CA LYS A 102 -44.28 31.17 8.00
C LYS A 102 -45.17 31.76 6.91
N GLU A 103 -44.61 32.11 5.75
CA GLU A 103 -45.40 32.59 4.61
C GLU A 103 -46.45 31.56 4.19
N PHE A 104 -46.10 30.27 4.19
CA PHE A 104 -47.05 29.20 3.89
C PHE A 104 -48.13 29.07 4.95
N GLU A 105 -47.78 29.10 6.24
CA GLU A 105 -48.75 29.08 7.35
C GLU A 105 -49.73 30.24 7.26
N GLU A 106 -49.25 31.47 7.03
CA GLU A 106 -50.09 32.66 6.86
C GLU A 106 -51.05 32.51 5.66
N THR A 107 -50.56 31.98 4.53
CA THR A 107 -51.44 31.72 3.37
C THR A 107 -52.47 30.63 3.63
N MET A 108 -52.11 29.59 4.40
CA MET A 108 -53.04 28.53 4.79
C MET A 108 -54.14 29.07 5.72
N ASP A 109 -53.78 29.92 6.69
CA ASP A 109 -54.73 30.56 7.59
C ASP A 109 -55.71 31.47 6.83
N HIS A 110 -55.22 32.25 5.85
CA HIS A 110 -56.08 33.04 4.97
C HIS A 110 -57.06 32.19 4.17
N LEU A 111 -56.59 31.10 3.55
CA LEU A 111 -57.47 30.20 2.81
C LEU A 111 -58.50 29.53 3.71
N GLN A 112 -58.14 29.19 4.95
CA GLN A 112 -59.08 28.62 5.91
C GLN A 112 -60.15 29.64 6.34
N GLN A 113 -59.77 30.91 6.55
CA GLN A 113 -60.73 31.99 6.82
C GLN A 113 -61.71 32.20 5.65
N ASP A 114 -61.23 32.12 4.41
CA ASP A 114 -62.08 32.19 3.21
C ASP A 114 -63.05 31.00 3.15
N ILE A 115 -62.59 29.78 3.46
CA ILE A 115 -63.46 28.60 3.55
C ILE A 115 -64.56 28.84 4.58
N ASP A 116 -64.21 29.21 5.80
CA ASP A 116 -65.16 29.41 6.89
C ASP A 116 -66.18 30.52 6.52
N SER A 117 -65.72 31.61 5.90
CA SER A 117 -66.57 32.69 5.39
C SER A 117 -67.58 32.17 4.35
N LEU A 118 -67.10 31.42 3.34
CA LEU A 118 -67.97 30.81 2.33
C LEU A 118 -68.95 29.80 2.94
N GLU A 119 -68.55 29.06 3.97
CA GLU A 119 -69.45 28.14 4.67
C GLU A 119 -70.55 28.87 5.43
N THR A 120 -70.24 30.01 6.07
CA THR A 120 -71.25 30.86 6.72
C THR A 120 -72.21 31.47 5.70
N GLU A 121 -71.72 31.98 4.57
CA GLU A 121 -72.55 32.51 3.47
C GLU A 121 -73.45 31.42 2.90
N ARG A 122 -72.90 30.22 2.64
CA ARG A 122 -73.66 29.05 2.21
C ARG A 122 -74.74 28.67 3.22
N GLY A 123 -74.44 28.72 4.52
CA GLY A 123 -75.38 28.50 5.61
C GLY A 123 -76.53 29.51 5.60
N ALA A 124 -76.20 30.80 5.53
CA ALA A 124 -77.17 31.89 5.47
C ALA A 124 -78.07 31.80 4.22
N LEU A 125 -77.50 31.44 3.07
CA LEU A 125 -78.27 31.21 1.84
C LEU A 125 -79.24 30.04 1.99
N ARG A 126 -78.79 28.91 2.60
CA ARG A 126 -79.68 27.78 2.90
C ARG A 126 -80.82 28.16 3.84
N GLU A 127 -80.57 28.98 4.86
CA GLU A 127 -81.61 29.49 5.76
C GLU A 127 -82.60 30.41 5.05
N LYS A 128 -82.12 31.35 4.22
CA LYS A 128 -82.98 32.19 3.37
C LYS A 128 -83.87 31.33 2.47
N LEU A 129 -83.30 30.29 1.84
CA LEU A 129 -84.04 29.38 0.96
C LEU A 129 -85.12 28.59 1.71
N LYS A 130 -84.84 28.14 2.94
CA LYS A 130 -85.84 27.53 3.84
C LYS A 130 -86.96 28.50 4.21
N LEU A 131 -86.64 29.78 4.47
CA LEU A 131 -87.64 30.80 4.78
C LEU A 131 -88.51 31.14 3.57
N TYR A 132 -87.93 31.19 2.36
CA TYR A 132 -88.67 31.33 1.10
C TYR A 132 -89.59 30.13 0.84
N ALA A 133 -89.12 28.90 1.05
CA ALA A 133 -89.95 27.69 0.92
C ALA A 133 -91.12 27.63 1.91
N LYS A 134 -90.99 28.26 3.09
CA LYS A 134 -92.05 28.33 4.12
C LYS A 134 -93.10 29.42 3.86
N ARG A 135 -92.80 30.42 3.03
CA ARG A 135 -93.68 31.54 2.68
C ARG A 135 -94.09 31.40 1.21
N GLY A 136 -95.00 30.46 0.97
CA GLY A 136 -95.56 30.05 -0.34
C GLY A 136 -95.17 30.92 -1.54
N GLY A 137 -94.17 30.48 -2.30
CA GLY A 137 -93.76 31.07 -3.57
C GLY A 137 -94.19 30.18 -4.73
N THR A 138 -95.18 30.63 -5.49
CA THR A 138 -95.60 30.10 -6.79
C THR A 138 -94.62 30.51 -7.89
N HIS A 139 -94.24 29.56 -8.75
CA HIS A 139 -93.63 29.67 -10.09
C HIS A 139 -92.44 30.64 -10.30
N HIS A 140 -91.26 30.07 -10.61
CA HIS A 140 -90.61 30.40 -11.88
C HIS A 140 -89.71 29.25 -12.34
N GLU A 141 -90.03 28.78 -13.55
CA GLU A 141 -89.27 27.90 -14.41
C GLU A 141 -88.10 28.72 -14.98
N GLU A 142 -86.87 28.34 -14.66
CA GLU A 142 -85.69 28.69 -15.46
C GLU A 142 -84.71 27.52 -15.46
N THR A 143 -84.48 27.02 -16.67
CA THR A 143 -83.47 26.06 -17.07
C THR A 143 -82.08 26.44 -16.55
N PRO A 144 -81.31 25.54 -15.91
CA PRO A 144 -79.88 25.77 -15.76
C PRO A 144 -79.23 25.47 -17.11
N VAL A 145 -78.96 26.54 -17.86
CA VAL A 145 -77.96 26.52 -18.92
C VAL A 145 -76.66 26.03 -18.29
N LYS A 146 -76.23 24.86 -18.74
CA LYS A 146 -74.94 24.25 -18.43
C LYS A 146 -73.85 25.13 -19.03
N VAL A 147 -73.48 26.19 -18.33
CA VAL A 147 -72.22 26.89 -18.57
C VAL A 147 -71.14 25.99 -17.97
N THR A 148 -70.51 25.18 -18.81
CA THR A 148 -69.20 24.60 -18.51
C THR A 148 -68.18 25.74 -18.46
N ALA A 149 -68.16 26.45 -17.33
CA ALA A 149 -67.03 27.26 -16.92
C ALA A 149 -66.07 26.36 -16.14
N GLY A 150 -64.82 26.33 -16.58
CA GLY A 150 -63.72 25.81 -15.80
C GLY A 150 -63.43 24.34 -16.03
N ILE A 151 -62.38 24.07 -16.81
CA ILE A 151 -61.44 23.01 -16.44
C ILE A 151 -61.13 23.27 -14.97
N ALA A 152 -61.50 22.34 -14.10
CA ALA A 152 -61.42 22.51 -12.66
C ALA A 152 -59.99 22.91 -12.30
N ALA A 153 -59.83 24.11 -11.72
CA ALA A 153 -58.53 24.56 -11.21
C ALA A 153 -57.89 23.54 -10.25
N GLY A 154 -58.71 22.68 -9.62
CA GLY A 154 -58.26 21.53 -8.82
C GLY A 154 -57.55 20.42 -9.61
N GLU A 155 -58.04 20.04 -10.80
CA GLU A 155 -57.42 18.97 -11.62
C GLU A 155 -56.09 19.44 -12.22
N VAL A 156 -56.01 20.71 -12.64
CA VAL A 156 -54.77 21.33 -13.11
C VAL A 156 -53.76 21.45 -11.97
N ASN A 157 -54.21 21.80 -10.75
CA ASN A 157 -53.36 21.88 -9.57
C ASN A 157 -52.84 20.48 -9.15
N GLU A 158 -53.67 19.44 -9.20
CA GLU A 158 -53.24 18.05 -8.94
C GLU A 158 -52.25 17.53 -9.98
N ALA A 159 -52.50 17.80 -11.27
CA ALA A 159 -51.58 17.45 -12.35
C ALA A 159 -50.23 18.17 -12.20
N LEU A 160 -50.24 19.46 -11.84
CA LEU A 160 -49.03 20.24 -11.57
C LEU A 160 -48.28 19.72 -10.34
N GLN A 161 -48.98 19.38 -9.25
CA GLN A 161 -48.37 18.78 -8.06
C GLN A 161 -47.75 17.41 -8.36
N HIS A 162 -48.41 16.57 -9.15
CA HIS A 162 -47.85 15.30 -9.60
C HIS A 162 -46.60 15.52 -10.47
N GLN A 163 -46.65 16.48 -11.39
CA GLN A 163 -45.51 16.81 -12.24
C GLN A 163 -44.32 17.37 -11.44
N ILE A 164 -44.57 18.21 -10.43
CA ILE A 164 -43.53 18.71 -9.51
C ILE A 164 -42.91 17.55 -8.71
N LYS A 165 -43.71 16.60 -8.21
CA LYS A 165 -43.20 15.41 -7.51
C LYS A 165 -42.31 14.55 -8.40
N VAL A 166 -42.75 14.25 -9.62
CA VAL A 166 -41.96 13.50 -10.59
C VAL A 166 -40.66 14.24 -10.92
N LEU A 167 -40.72 15.54 -11.19
CA LEU A 167 -39.54 16.35 -11.46
C LEU A 167 -38.57 16.36 -10.26
N SER A 168 -39.07 16.51 -9.04
CA SER A 168 -38.25 16.43 -7.82
C SER A 168 -37.51 15.10 -7.73
N TRP A 169 -38.21 13.99 -7.97
CA TRP A 169 -37.61 12.65 -7.98
C TRP A 169 -36.56 12.47 -9.08
N THR A 170 -36.81 13.01 -10.28
CA THR A 170 -35.82 12.94 -11.37
C THR A 170 -34.57 13.74 -11.03
N VAL A 171 -34.72 14.94 -10.46
CA VAL A 171 -33.59 15.78 -10.03
C VAL A 171 -32.81 15.12 -8.90
N GLU A 172 -33.48 14.51 -7.93
CA GLU A 172 -32.83 13.75 -6.85
C GLU A 172 -32.05 12.54 -7.39
N ARG A 173 -32.65 11.80 -8.32
CA ARG A 173 -32.01 10.66 -8.98
C ARG A 173 -30.78 11.09 -9.78
N GLU A 174 -30.87 12.18 -10.54
CA GLU A 174 -29.71 12.71 -11.28
C GLU A 174 -28.63 13.23 -10.35
N ARG A 175 -28.98 13.94 -9.27
CA ARG A 175 -28.03 14.36 -8.24
C ARG A 175 -27.32 13.16 -7.61
N ALA A 176 -28.06 12.11 -7.25
CA ALA A 176 -27.49 10.88 -6.71
C ALA A 176 -26.57 10.17 -7.71
N ALA A 177 -26.95 10.11 -9.00
CA ALA A 177 -26.13 9.56 -10.06
C ALA A 177 -24.83 10.37 -10.26
N ARG A 178 -24.91 11.70 -10.26
CA ARG A 178 -23.75 12.59 -10.38
C ARG A 178 -22.80 12.45 -9.19
N VAL A 179 -23.32 12.43 -7.96
CA VAL A 179 -22.51 12.19 -6.75
C VAL A 179 -21.86 10.81 -6.79
N SER A 180 -22.58 9.78 -7.23
CA SER A 180 -22.02 8.43 -7.40
C SER A 180 -20.91 8.40 -8.45
N ALA A 181 -21.09 9.09 -9.59
CA ALA A 181 -20.09 9.20 -10.64
C ALA A 181 -18.83 9.96 -10.17
N CYS A 182 -18.99 11.10 -9.50
CA CYS A 182 -17.88 11.85 -8.90
C CYS A 182 -17.12 10.99 -7.88
N ARG A 183 -17.82 10.33 -6.95
CA ARG A 183 -17.20 9.41 -5.98
C ARG A 183 -16.48 8.25 -6.64
N LYS A 184 -17.01 7.70 -7.74
CA LYS A 184 -16.34 6.65 -8.52
C LYS A 184 -15.05 7.17 -9.15
N ALA A 185 -15.08 8.36 -9.75
CA ALA A 185 -13.90 8.99 -10.35
C ALA A 185 -12.82 9.32 -9.30
N GLU A 186 -13.21 9.90 -8.16
CA GLU A 186 -12.31 10.17 -7.03
C GLU A 186 -11.69 8.88 -6.48
N ARG A 187 -12.51 7.83 -6.29
CA ARG A 187 -12.00 6.51 -5.85
C ARG A 187 -11.06 5.88 -6.87
N ALA A 188 -11.33 6.04 -8.17
CA ALA A 188 -10.44 5.56 -9.22
C ALA A 188 -9.10 6.30 -9.19
N ALA A 189 -9.12 7.63 -9.05
CA ALA A 189 -7.92 8.44 -8.89
C ALA A 189 -7.11 8.03 -7.64
N LEU A 190 -7.78 7.83 -6.50
CA LEU A 190 -7.12 7.35 -5.27
C LEU A 190 -6.55 5.94 -5.40
N ARG A 191 -7.25 5.03 -6.10
CA ARG A 191 -6.77 3.65 -6.34
C ARG A 191 -5.63 3.59 -7.35
N ALA A 192 -5.52 4.56 -8.25
CA ALA A 192 -4.39 4.67 -9.17
C ALA A 192 -3.09 5.05 -8.43
N LEU A 193 -3.19 5.67 -7.25
CA LEU A 193 -2.04 5.92 -6.39
C LEU A 193 -1.62 4.63 -5.69
N ARG A 194 -0.30 4.41 -5.58
CA ARG A 194 0.25 3.26 -4.85
C ARG A 194 -0.15 3.35 -3.37
N PRO A 195 -0.66 2.27 -2.75
CA PRO A 195 -0.95 2.26 -1.32
C PRO A 195 0.29 2.65 -0.51
N LEU A 196 0.13 3.56 0.44
CA LEU A 196 1.18 3.94 1.37
C LEU A 196 1.29 2.86 2.45
N GLU A 197 2.41 2.13 2.48
CA GLU A 197 2.71 1.20 3.56
C GLU A 197 3.47 1.92 4.67
N HIS A 198 3.03 1.76 5.92
CA HIS A 198 3.75 2.30 7.08
C HIS A 198 4.77 1.27 7.58
N PRO A 199 6.08 1.42 7.29
CA PRO A 199 7.07 0.40 7.58
C PRO A 199 7.23 0.17 9.10
N ALA A 200 7.14 1.20 9.93
CA ALA A 200 7.27 1.02 11.37
C ALA A 200 5.97 0.53 12.07
N SER A 201 4.93 0.13 11.32
CA SER A 201 3.70 -0.35 11.94
C SER A 201 3.94 -1.72 12.60
N PRO A 202 3.28 -2.03 13.73
CA PRO A 202 3.50 -3.29 14.45
C PRO A 202 3.21 -4.51 13.56
N ALA A 203 2.16 -4.44 12.73
CA ALA A 203 1.84 -5.49 11.77
C ALA A 203 2.93 -5.68 10.70
N ALA A 204 3.49 -4.59 10.16
CA ALA A 204 4.57 -4.68 9.17
C ALA A 204 5.90 -5.15 9.80
N ALA A 205 6.18 -4.75 11.04
CA ALA A 205 7.34 -5.21 11.80
C ALA A 205 7.27 -6.71 12.09
N ALA A 206 6.12 -7.21 12.56
CA ALA A 206 5.90 -8.63 12.80
C ALA A 206 6.07 -9.47 11.53
N ARG A 207 5.55 -9.01 10.38
CA ARG A 207 5.73 -9.69 9.08
C ARG A 207 7.20 -9.76 8.66
N ARG A 208 7.98 -8.67 8.82
CA ARG A 208 9.43 -8.70 8.54
C ARG A 208 10.18 -9.65 9.45
N GLN A 209 9.82 -9.69 10.73
CA GLN A 209 10.44 -10.62 11.67
C GLN A 209 10.15 -12.07 11.27
N ALA A 210 8.92 -12.39 10.86
CA ALA A 210 8.55 -13.71 10.35
C ALA A 210 9.33 -14.07 9.07
N ALA A 211 9.44 -13.15 8.11
CA ALA A 211 10.25 -13.36 6.90
C ALA A 211 11.74 -13.61 7.24
N ALA A 212 12.33 -12.81 8.14
CA ALA A 212 13.70 -12.99 8.58
C ALA A 212 13.92 -14.29 9.39
N GLN A 213 12.89 -14.82 10.05
CA GLN A 213 12.96 -16.14 10.68
C GLN A 213 13.01 -17.24 9.62
N LEU A 214 12.13 -17.20 8.62
CA LEU A 214 12.13 -18.16 7.52
C LEU A 214 13.44 -18.14 6.73
N GLU A 215 14.04 -16.96 6.51
CA GLU A 215 15.36 -16.84 5.89
C GLU A 215 16.46 -17.52 6.72
N ARG A 216 16.44 -17.35 8.05
CA ARG A 216 17.39 -18.03 8.95
C ARG A 216 17.20 -19.54 8.92
N ASP A 217 15.95 -20.01 8.90
CA ASP A 217 15.66 -21.44 8.91
C ASP A 217 15.99 -22.09 7.56
N LEU A 218 15.78 -21.38 6.45
CA LEU A 218 16.27 -21.79 5.13
C LEU A 218 17.80 -21.84 5.10
N ALA A 219 18.49 -20.84 5.65
CA ALA A 219 19.95 -20.86 5.73
C ALA A 219 20.46 -22.05 6.58
N LYS A 220 19.83 -22.33 7.72
CA LYS A 220 20.14 -23.53 8.52
C LYS A 220 19.91 -24.81 7.72
N LEU A 221 18.75 -24.97 7.07
CA LEU A 221 18.47 -26.14 6.25
C LEU A 221 19.49 -26.29 5.10
N GLN A 222 19.89 -25.19 4.48
CA GLN A 222 20.94 -25.19 3.46
C GLN A 222 22.27 -25.67 4.03
N THR A 223 22.66 -25.23 5.23
CA THR A 223 23.86 -25.76 5.91
C THR A 223 23.74 -27.24 6.29
N GLU A 224 22.58 -27.70 6.75
CA GLU A 224 22.33 -29.11 7.04
C GLU A 224 22.45 -29.95 5.76
N TRP A 225 21.89 -29.48 4.66
CA TRP A 225 21.93 -30.14 3.36
C TRP A 225 23.36 -30.21 2.81
N THR A 226 24.12 -29.11 2.85
CA THR A 226 25.52 -29.11 2.39
C THR A 226 26.39 -30.04 3.22
N MET A 227 26.20 -30.04 4.55
CA MET A 227 26.89 -30.96 5.45
C MET A 227 26.47 -32.42 5.22
N PHE A 228 25.21 -32.68 4.91
CA PHE A 228 24.70 -34.00 4.53
C PHE A 228 25.36 -34.48 3.24
N VAL A 229 25.36 -33.67 2.17
CA VAL A 229 26.01 -34.00 0.90
C VAL A 229 27.50 -34.29 1.10
N ALA A 230 28.21 -33.45 1.87
CA ALA A 230 29.62 -33.66 2.18
C ALA A 230 29.91 -34.96 2.95
N ARG A 231 29.00 -35.38 3.84
CA ARG A 231 29.14 -36.59 4.66
C ARG A 231 28.56 -37.85 4.03
N SER A 232 27.74 -37.72 2.98
CA SER A 232 27.00 -38.84 2.37
C SER A 232 27.89 -39.95 1.79
N GLY A 233 29.14 -39.65 1.46
CA GLY A 233 30.13 -40.62 0.99
C GLY A 233 30.95 -41.32 2.08
N LEU A 234 30.86 -40.89 3.35
CA LEU A 234 31.71 -41.37 4.44
C LEU A 234 31.07 -42.57 5.17
N VAL A 235 31.30 -43.78 4.65
CA VAL A 235 30.83 -45.02 5.27
C VAL A 235 31.84 -45.49 6.34
N LYS A 236 31.38 -45.71 7.58
CA LYS A 236 32.19 -46.32 8.64
C LYS A 236 32.00 -47.84 8.59
N PHE A 237 33.06 -48.57 8.23
CA PHE A 237 33.05 -50.03 8.19
C PHE A 237 33.48 -50.63 9.54
N PRO A 238 32.85 -51.74 9.99
CA PRO A 238 33.30 -52.52 11.15
C PRO A 238 34.69 -53.14 10.93
N SER A 239 35.32 -53.65 11.99
CA SER A 239 36.61 -54.37 11.86
C SER A 239 36.46 -55.73 11.16
N GLU A 240 35.28 -56.35 11.22
CA GLU A 240 35.01 -57.66 10.61
C GLU A 240 34.53 -57.54 9.14
N PRO A 241 35.21 -58.18 8.18
CA PRO A 241 34.89 -58.06 6.75
C PRO A 241 33.54 -58.67 6.36
N GLY A 242 33.04 -59.68 7.10
CA GLY A 242 31.73 -60.30 6.86
C GLY A 242 30.55 -59.36 7.09
N GLN A 243 30.73 -58.28 7.85
CA GLN A 243 29.68 -57.32 8.20
C GLN A 243 29.60 -56.12 7.25
N TYR A 244 30.47 -56.03 6.24
CA TYR A 244 30.58 -54.85 5.38
C TYR A 244 29.31 -54.61 4.55
N ALA A 245 28.72 -55.68 4.01
CA ALA A 245 27.49 -55.59 3.22
C ALA A 245 26.33 -55.04 4.05
N HIS A 246 26.17 -55.52 5.29
CA HIS A 246 25.14 -55.06 6.22
C HIS A 246 25.38 -53.62 6.68
N ALA A 247 26.63 -53.25 7.01
CA ALA A 247 26.98 -51.88 7.37
C ALA A 247 26.72 -50.88 6.23
N LEU A 248 27.00 -51.27 4.98
CA LEU A 248 26.71 -50.46 3.81
C LEU A 248 25.21 -50.29 3.56
N GLN A 249 24.41 -51.34 3.75
CA GLN A 249 22.94 -51.26 3.66
C GLN A 249 22.37 -50.32 4.73
N LEU A 250 22.76 -50.50 5.99
CA LEU A 250 22.35 -49.64 7.10
C LEU A 250 22.72 -48.17 6.85
N HIS A 251 23.90 -47.91 6.30
CA HIS A 251 24.31 -46.56 5.93
C HIS A 251 23.41 -46.00 4.82
N LYS A 252 23.15 -46.75 3.74
CA LYS A 252 22.25 -46.33 2.66
C LYS A 252 20.85 -46.01 3.18
N ASP A 253 20.30 -46.85 4.06
CA ASP A 253 18.97 -46.64 4.63
C ASP A 253 18.92 -45.40 5.53
N LYS A 254 19.95 -45.19 6.38
CA LYS A 254 20.09 -43.96 7.16
C LYS A 254 20.19 -42.70 6.29
N GLN A 255 20.95 -42.76 5.19
CA GLN A 255 21.07 -41.64 4.25
C GLN A 255 19.73 -41.35 3.56
N ARG A 256 18.95 -42.37 3.18
CA ARG A 256 17.61 -42.19 2.62
C ARG A 256 16.66 -41.53 3.62
N GLU A 257 16.69 -41.95 4.89
CA GLU A 257 15.80 -41.37 5.91
C GLU A 257 16.18 -39.91 6.22
N ILE A 258 17.46 -39.60 6.38
CA ILE A 258 17.91 -38.20 6.60
C ILE A 258 17.53 -37.32 5.40
N ARG A 259 17.72 -37.82 4.16
CA ARG A 259 17.30 -37.11 2.96
C ARG A 259 15.79 -36.85 2.95
N ARG A 260 14.97 -37.85 3.29
CA ARG A 260 13.51 -37.72 3.38
C ARG A 260 13.08 -36.72 4.44
N GLN A 261 13.78 -36.66 5.57
CA GLN A 261 13.52 -35.68 6.63
C GLN A 261 13.84 -34.26 6.17
N LEU A 262 14.98 -34.07 5.49
CA LEU A 262 15.36 -32.77 4.93
C LEU A 262 14.40 -32.32 3.82
N GLU A 263 13.95 -33.23 2.95
CA GLU A 263 12.94 -32.95 1.92
C GLU A 263 11.58 -32.57 2.53
N THR A 264 11.14 -33.25 3.59
CA THR A 264 9.92 -32.90 4.33
C THR A 264 10.02 -31.50 4.95
N ARG A 265 11.16 -31.17 5.58
CA ARG A 265 11.42 -29.83 6.15
C ARG A 265 11.46 -28.74 5.08
N LEU A 266 12.03 -29.04 3.91
CA LEU A 266 12.02 -28.11 2.78
C LEU A 266 10.59 -27.85 2.31
N ALA A 267 9.77 -28.89 2.18
CA ALA A 267 8.37 -28.76 1.77
C ALA A 267 7.54 -27.94 2.78
N SER A 268 7.75 -28.14 4.09
CA SER A 268 7.06 -27.34 5.11
C SER A 268 7.49 -25.87 5.07
N LEU A 269 8.80 -25.59 4.98
CA LEU A 269 9.32 -24.23 4.84
C LEU A 269 8.80 -23.55 3.58
N GLN A 270 8.72 -24.27 2.45
CA GLN A 270 8.12 -23.75 1.22
C GLN A 270 6.63 -23.38 1.41
N ALA A 271 5.87 -24.18 2.15
CA ALA A 271 4.47 -23.88 2.45
C ALA A 271 4.34 -22.63 3.34
N GLU A 272 5.17 -22.49 4.38
CA GLU A 272 5.18 -21.32 5.26
C GLU A 272 5.58 -20.04 4.51
N VAL A 273 6.60 -20.10 3.65
CA VAL A 273 7.00 -18.97 2.78
C VAL A 273 5.85 -18.56 1.86
N ARG A 274 5.18 -19.54 1.22
CA ARG A 274 4.00 -19.26 0.37
C ARG A 274 2.89 -18.58 1.17
N GLN A 275 2.59 -19.06 2.38
CA GLN A 275 1.58 -18.46 3.23
C GLN A 275 1.92 -17.02 3.61
N GLN A 276 3.18 -16.74 3.99
CA GLN A 276 3.63 -15.37 4.27
C GLN A 276 3.52 -14.45 3.04
N LEU A 277 3.79 -14.96 1.83
CA LEU A 277 3.61 -14.20 0.59
C LEU A 277 2.13 -13.85 0.33
N LEU A 278 1.20 -14.75 0.65
CA LEU A 278 -0.24 -14.50 0.51
C LEU A 278 -0.73 -13.43 1.49
N LEU A 279 -0.19 -13.38 2.71
CA LEU A 279 -0.46 -12.30 3.67
C LEU A 279 -0.04 -10.91 3.16
N HIS A 280 1.00 -10.84 2.32
CA HIS A 280 1.39 -9.60 1.65
C HIS A 280 0.43 -9.21 0.52
N ARG A 281 -0.28 -10.18 -0.09
CA ARG A 281 -1.13 -9.99 -1.26
C ARG A 281 -2.47 -10.75 -1.11
N PRO A 282 -3.32 -10.38 -0.12
CA PRO A 282 -4.55 -11.12 0.17
C PRO A 282 -5.56 -11.12 -0.99
N TRP A 283 -5.49 -10.12 -1.88
CA TRP A 283 -6.37 -10.05 -3.05
C TRP A 283 -5.93 -10.94 -4.23
N ARG A 284 -4.82 -11.66 -4.08
CA ARG A 284 -4.26 -12.56 -5.11
C ARG A 284 -4.24 -14.02 -4.62
N CYS A 285 -5.10 -14.36 -3.66
CA CYS A 285 -5.36 -15.74 -3.26
C CYS A 285 -6.72 -16.23 -3.80
N VAL A 286 -6.81 -17.54 -4.00
CA VAL A 286 -8.05 -18.26 -4.23
C VAL A 286 -8.36 -18.98 -2.92
N GLU A 287 -9.48 -18.61 -2.30
CA GLU A 287 -9.99 -19.26 -1.10
C GLU A 287 -10.57 -20.64 -1.48
N ALA A 288 -10.04 -21.70 -0.89
CA ALA A 288 -10.61 -23.05 -0.95
C ALA A 288 -10.97 -23.51 0.47
N ASP A 289 -11.82 -24.52 0.58
CA ASP A 289 -12.42 -24.96 1.85
C ASP A 289 -11.42 -25.30 2.98
N PHE A 290 -10.20 -25.69 2.62
CA PHE A 290 -9.18 -26.15 3.57
C PHE A 290 -7.88 -25.32 3.56
N ALA A 291 -7.66 -24.49 2.54
CA ALA A 291 -6.43 -23.72 2.40
C ALA A 291 -6.57 -22.58 1.38
N GLU A 292 -5.72 -21.57 1.52
CA GLU A 292 -5.57 -20.50 0.54
C GLU A 292 -4.46 -20.84 -0.45
N PHE A 293 -4.77 -20.72 -1.74
CA PHE A 293 -3.79 -20.96 -2.80
C PHE A 293 -3.48 -19.67 -3.55
N PRO A 294 -2.25 -19.48 -4.05
CA PRO A 294 -1.94 -18.40 -4.99
C PRO A 294 -2.87 -18.44 -6.20
N ALA A 295 -3.41 -17.29 -6.59
CA ALA A 295 -4.08 -17.16 -7.88
C ALA A 295 -3.11 -17.56 -9.03
N PRO A 296 -3.61 -18.09 -10.15
CA PRO A 296 -2.78 -18.58 -11.24
C PRO A 296 -1.82 -17.51 -11.79
N GLU A 297 -2.24 -16.24 -11.81
CA GLU A 297 -1.38 -15.10 -12.15
C GLU A 297 -0.18 -14.95 -11.20
N LEU A 298 -0.42 -15.04 -9.88
CA LEU A 298 0.63 -14.91 -8.88
C LEU A 298 1.57 -16.13 -8.92
N ALA A 299 1.04 -17.33 -9.13
CA ALA A 299 1.83 -18.53 -9.32
C ALA A 299 2.74 -18.45 -10.57
N ALA A 300 2.23 -17.89 -11.67
CA ALA A 300 3.02 -17.63 -12.87
C ALA A 300 4.15 -16.63 -12.61
N VAL A 301 3.87 -15.54 -11.89
CA VAL A 301 4.91 -14.55 -11.53
C VAL A 301 5.98 -15.14 -10.61
N LEU A 302 5.59 -15.92 -9.59
CA LEU A 302 6.55 -16.56 -8.68
C LEU A 302 7.47 -17.57 -9.35
N SER A 303 7.02 -18.18 -10.46
CA SER A 303 7.82 -19.11 -11.25
C SER A 303 8.58 -18.43 -12.40
N SER A 304 8.19 -17.22 -12.79
CA SER A 304 8.85 -16.44 -13.83
C SER A 304 10.23 -15.96 -13.36
N LYS A 305 11.22 -16.07 -14.25
CA LYS A 305 12.55 -15.49 -14.03
C LYS A 305 12.58 -14.07 -14.60
N SER A 306 13.36 -13.18 -13.99
CA SER A 306 13.65 -11.88 -14.59
C SER A 306 14.27 -12.08 -15.98
N VAL A 307 13.64 -11.50 -17.00
CA VAL A 307 14.12 -11.55 -18.38
C VAL A 307 15.00 -10.33 -18.60
N ASP A 308 16.18 -10.53 -19.20
CA ASP A 308 17.00 -9.43 -19.66
C ASP A 308 16.39 -8.85 -20.94
N VAL A 309 16.05 -7.56 -20.91
CA VAL A 309 15.25 -6.91 -21.95
C VAL A 309 16.11 -6.02 -22.85
N GLY A 310 17.26 -5.54 -22.38
CA GLY A 310 18.11 -4.67 -23.17
C GLY A 310 19.01 -3.73 -22.35
N THR A 311 19.73 -2.87 -23.05
CA THR A 311 20.68 -1.92 -22.46
C THR A 311 20.34 -0.48 -22.81
N ILE A 312 20.57 0.43 -21.85
CA ILE A 312 20.40 1.88 -22.03
C ILE A 312 21.77 2.52 -21.96
N LYS A 313 22.21 3.15 -23.05
CA LYS A 313 23.45 3.92 -23.12
C LYS A 313 23.14 5.40 -23.00
N TYR A 314 23.85 6.09 -22.12
CA TYR A 314 23.74 7.53 -21.91
C TYR A 314 25.13 8.11 -21.56
N PRO A 315 25.37 9.41 -21.82
CA PRO A 315 26.65 10.03 -21.50
C PRO A 315 26.83 10.13 -19.98
N ALA A 316 27.84 9.42 -19.44
CA ALA A 316 28.22 9.46 -18.03
C ALA A 316 29.68 9.94 -17.87
N PRO A 317 30.02 10.68 -16.79
CA PRO A 317 31.39 11.10 -16.52
C PRO A 317 32.30 9.90 -16.27
N SER A 318 33.57 9.98 -16.69
CA SER A 318 34.58 8.89 -16.69
C SER A 318 34.99 8.34 -15.31
N THR A 319 34.33 8.77 -14.25
CA THR A 319 34.59 8.37 -12.86
C THR A 319 33.26 7.93 -12.23
N GLY A 320 32.87 6.68 -12.50
CA GLY A 320 31.66 6.05 -11.97
C GLY A 320 31.53 4.60 -12.43
N GLN A 321 30.69 3.82 -11.72
CA GLN A 321 30.33 2.45 -12.13
C GLN A 321 29.68 2.50 -13.51
N THR A 322 30.21 1.73 -14.46
CA THR A 322 29.82 1.77 -15.88
C THR A 322 28.62 0.89 -16.21
N GLU A 323 28.23 -0.02 -15.30
CA GLU A 323 27.20 -1.02 -15.54
C GLU A 323 26.31 -1.19 -14.29
N ASP A 324 25.08 -0.67 -14.37
CA ASP A 324 24.05 -0.88 -13.35
C ASP A 324 22.89 -1.70 -13.94
N THR A 325 22.44 -2.72 -13.22
CA THR A 325 21.25 -3.50 -13.59
C THR A 325 20.01 -2.90 -12.95
N ILE A 326 19.06 -2.44 -13.76
CA ILE A 326 17.82 -1.80 -13.29
C ILE A 326 16.64 -2.75 -13.53
N PHE A 327 15.93 -3.09 -12.46
CA PHE A 327 14.69 -3.86 -12.56
C PHE A 327 13.49 -2.92 -12.77
N VAL A 328 12.77 -3.12 -13.86
CA VAL A 328 11.61 -2.31 -14.25
C VAL A 328 10.38 -3.17 -14.47
N THR A 329 9.22 -2.64 -14.08
CA THR A 329 7.93 -3.27 -14.41
C THR A 329 7.54 -2.99 -15.87
N PRO A 330 6.64 -3.78 -16.49
CA PRO A 330 6.20 -3.54 -17.86
C PRO A 330 5.65 -2.12 -18.08
N ALA A 331 4.91 -1.57 -17.12
CA ALA A 331 4.38 -0.21 -17.19
C ALA A 331 5.49 0.86 -17.08
N GLN A 332 6.55 0.61 -16.29
CA GLN A 332 7.71 1.50 -16.22
C GLN A 332 8.53 1.42 -17.51
N LEU A 333 8.70 0.24 -18.09
CA LEU A 333 9.37 0.05 -19.37
C LEU A 333 8.63 0.77 -20.50
N ALA A 334 7.30 0.71 -20.53
CA ALA A 334 6.49 1.46 -21.51
C ALA A 334 6.70 2.97 -21.39
N LYS A 335 6.69 3.52 -20.17
CA LYS A 335 7.01 4.94 -19.93
C LYS A 335 8.45 5.29 -20.29
N LEU A 336 9.41 4.41 -20.03
CA LEU A 336 10.80 4.61 -20.44
C LEU A 336 10.92 4.63 -21.96
N ARG A 337 10.17 3.79 -22.69
CA ARG A 337 10.10 3.84 -24.15
C ARG A 337 9.57 5.20 -24.61
N GLU A 338 8.45 5.66 -24.06
CA GLU A 338 7.89 6.99 -24.37
C GLU A 338 8.90 8.12 -24.10
N LEU A 339 9.52 8.13 -22.92
CA LEU A 339 10.51 9.15 -22.56
C LEU A 339 11.74 9.12 -23.46
N VAL A 340 12.28 7.95 -23.79
CA VAL A 340 13.42 7.85 -24.72
C VAL A 340 13.01 8.30 -26.13
N THR A 341 11.78 7.99 -26.57
CA THR A 341 11.28 8.48 -27.87
C THR A 341 11.04 9.99 -27.88
N GLU A 342 10.68 10.59 -26.75
CA GLU A 342 10.53 12.05 -26.61
C GLU A 342 11.89 12.76 -26.53
N LEU A 343 12.88 12.11 -25.90
CA LEU A 343 14.20 12.68 -25.65
C LEU A 343 15.12 12.69 -26.87
N GLN A 344 14.72 12.09 -28.02
CA GLN A 344 15.40 12.05 -29.33
C GLN A 344 16.64 12.96 -29.46
N SER A 345 17.70 12.56 -28.78
CA SER A 345 19.01 13.21 -28.78
C SER A 345 20.00 12.10 -29.06
N ASP A 346 20.97 12.36 -29.92
CA ASP A 346 21.92 11.36 -30.43
C ASP A 346 22.73 10.66 -29.33
N ASP A 347 22.67 11.20 -28.10
CA ASP A 347 23.44 10.79 -26.93
C ASP A 347 22.77 9.68 -26.09
N VAL A 348 21.46 9.44 -26.21
CA VAL A 348 20.76 8.38 -25.46
C VAL A 348 20.25 7.28 -26.40
N LYS A 349 20.85 6.09 -26.31
CA LYS A 349 20.50 4.93 -27.14
C LYS A 349 19.91 3.81 -26.31
N LEU A 350 18.72 3.37 -26.69
CA LEU A 350 18.01 2.25 -26.08
C LEU A 350 18.05 1.05 -27.04
N GLU A 351 18.82 0.02 -26.69
CA GLU A 351 18.92 -1.22 -27.44
C GLU A 351 18.09 -2.29 -26.74
N LEU A 352 16.85 -2.51 -27.21
CA LEU A 352 15.97 -3.55 -26.69
C LEU A 352 16.07 -4.82 -27.54
N LEU A 353 16.13 -5.97 -26.87
CA LEU A 353 15.95 -7.25 -27.53
C LEU A 353 14.48 -7.41 -27.94
N PRO A 354 14.21 -7.98 -29.13
CA PRO A 354 12.85 -8.32 -29.52
C PRO A 354 12.33 -9.38 -28.53
N LEU A 355 11.41 -8.98 -27.66
CA LEU A 355 10.73 -9.86 -26.73
C LEU A 355 9.54 -10.51 -27.46
N ASP A 356 9.42 -11.83 -27.36
CA ASP A 356 8.22 -12.54 -27.81
C ASP A 356 7.00 -12.02 -27.04
N ASN A 357 5.90 -11.77 -27.77
CA ASN A 357 4.66 -11.16 -27.26
C ASN A 357 3.97 -11.93 -26.13
N THR A 358 4.50 -13.08 -25.72
CA THR A 358 4.00 -13.92 -24.62
C THR A 358 4.46 -13.44 -23.24
N VAL A 359 5.44 -12.55 -23.16
CA VAL A 359 6.09 -12.17 -21.88
C VAL A 359 5.46 -10.92 -21.24
N CYS A 360 4.64 -10.15 -21.97
CA CYS A 360 4.10 -8.87 -21.50
C CYS A 360 2.63 -8.90 -21.04
N ALA A 361 2.13 -10.05 -20.58
CA ALA A 361 0.79 -10.16 -20.01
C ALA A 361 0.84 -10.69 -18.56
N ALA A 362 1.22 -9.81 -17.61
CA ALA A 362 0.93 -9.96 -16.19
C ALA A 362 1.03 -8.60 -15.46
#